data_AF-A0A1M3D0Q4-F1
#
_entry.id   AF-A0A1M3D0Q4-F1
#
_cell.length_a   1.000
_cell.length_b   1.000
_cell.length_c   1.000
_cell.angle_alpha   90.00
_cell.angle_beta   90.00
_cell.angle_gamma   90.00
#
_symmetry.space_group_name_H-M   'P 1'
#
loop_
_entity.id
_entity.type
_entity.pdbx_description
1 polymer ?
#
loop_
_entity_poly.entity_id
_entity_poly.type
_entity_poly.pdbx_seq_one_letter_code
_entity_poly.pdbx_strand_id
1 'polypeptide(L)'
;MVYNFITFVQIERIMKKLFLFITIVIVTASCSKDNVKSFRIYPNSKVYVKPQTTIKAVGFTKAGDQALSPLEVVKKATTLRGFNSKIADSEVTWMWAGKDTTSATPALLRMASDIIYDTDGYGHYGLQMEFIETRDFVITSGSYPVYDTLAYIPNANITSARQQIIAAFEAKDTAAVYEIFYNAFRFIPITASAYRDLKRQGLQ
;
A
#
# COMPACT_ATOMS: atom_id res chain seq x y z
N MET A 1 -25.20 -37.37 -67.39
CA MET A 1 -25.04 -35.99 -66.87
C MET A 1 -26.16 -35.66 -65.87
N VAL A 2 -26.38 -36.52 -64.85
CA VAL A 2 -27.45 -36.35 -63.84
C VAL A 2 -26.91 -36.59 -62.42
N TYR A 3 -25.88 -37.43 -62.28
CA TYR A 3 -25.25 -37.74 -61.00
C TYR A 3 -24.52 -36.56 -60.35
N ASN A 4 -23.92 -35.64 -61.13
CA ASN A 4 -23.16 -34.50 -60.57
C ASN A 4 -24.03 -33.32 -60.10
N PHE A 5 -25.31 -33.29 -60.48
CA PHE A 5 -26.22 -32.19 -60.10
C PHE A 5 -26.87 -32.44 -58.72
N ILE A 6 -27.11 -33.72 -58.37
CA ILE A 6 -27.75 -34.12 -57.12
C ILE A 6 -26.80 -33.95 -55.92
N THR A 7 -25.50 -34.23 -56.10
CA THR A 7 -24.47 -34.07 -55.05
C THR A 7 -24.21 -32.61 -54.69
N PHE A 8 -24.23 -31.70 -55.66
CA PHE A 8 -24.00 -30.26 -55.42
C PHE A 8 -25.14 -29.62 -54.59
N VAL A 9 -26.41 -29.98 -54.89
CA VAL A 9 -27.59 -29.46 -54.18
C VAL A 9 -27.70 -30.00 -52.74
N GLN A 10 -27.24 -31.23 -52.48
CA GLN A 10 -27.20 -31.81 -51.13
C GLN A 10 -26.15 -31.13 -50.24
N ILE A 11 -24.97 -30.80 -50.77
CA ILE A 11 -23.89 -30.15 -50.02
C ILE A 11 -24.28 -28.72 -49.62
N GLU A 12 -24.88 -27.94 -50.50
CA GLU A 12 -25.39 -26.59 -50.19
C GLU A 12 -26.44 -26.58 -49.06
N ARG A 13 -27.32 -27.59 -49.06
CA ARG A 13 -28.41 -27.72 -48.09
C ARG A 13 -27.92 -28.18 -46.71
N ILE A 14 -26.83 -28.96 -46.66
CA ILE A 14 -26.13 -29.36 -45.42
C ILE A 14 -25.32 -28.18 -44.86
N MET A 15 -24.64 -27.42 -45.72
CA MET A 15 -23.80 -26.29 -45.33
C MET A 15 -24.61 -25.10 -44.80
N LYS A 16 -25.81 -24.82 -45.35
CA LYS A 16 -26.76 -23.83 -44.79
C LYS A 16 -27.33 -24.23 -43.43
N LYS A 17 -27.53 -25.53 -43.17
CA LYS A 17 -27.98 -26.04 -41.87
C LYS A 17 -26.84 -26.10 -40.84
N LEU A 18 -25.61 -26.34 -41.29
CA LEU A 18 -24.42 -26.30 -40.45
C LEU A 18 -24.05 -24.86 -40.05
N PHE A 19 -24.28 -23.89 -40.94
CA PHE A 19 -24.09 -22.47 -40.62
C PHE A 19 -25.17 -21.92 -39.67
N LEU A 20 -26.40 -22.45 -39.76
CA LEU A 20 -27.50 -22.06 -38.86
C LEU A 20 -27.36 -22.63 -37.43
N PHE A 21 -26.60 -23.71 -37.25
CA PHE A 21 -26.39 -24.34 -35.93
C PHE A 21 -25.22 -23.74 -35.14
N ILE A 22 -24.28 -23.07 -35.80
CA ILE A 22 -23.11 -22.45 -35.14
C ILE A 22 -23.44 -21.06 -34.56
N THR A 23 -24.52 -20.40 -35.00
CA THR A 23 -24.86 -19.04 -34.55
C THR A 23 -25.72 -18.97 -33.28
N ILE A 24 -26.21 -20.10 -32.76
CA ILE A 24 -27.15 -20.14 -31.60
C ILE A 24 -26.44 -20.46 -30.26
N VAL A 25 -25.12 -20.67 -30.24
CA VAL A 25 -24.38 -21.04 -29.02
C VAL A 25 -23.69 -19.85 -28.32
N ILE A 26 -23.75 -18.63 -28.85
CA ILE A 26 -23.06 -17.45 -28.25
C ILE A 26 -24.03 -16.45 -27.59
N VAL A 27 -25.13 -16.91 -26.98
CA VAL A 27 -25.94 -16.03 -26.13
C VAL A 27 -26.48 -16.81 -24.93
N THR A 28 -25.63 -17.11 -23.95
CA THR A 28 -26.01 -17.25 -22.52
C THR A 28 -24.75 -17.41 -21.66
N ALA A 29 -23.87 -16.40 -21.67
CA ALA A 29 -22.92 -16.21 -20.59
C ALA A 29 -23.21 -14.86 -19.92
N SER A 30 -24.05 -14.97 -18.90
CA SER A 30 -24.15 -14.10 -17.73
C SER A 30 -24.46 -12.62 -17.93
N CYS A 31 -25.77 -12.33 -17.92
CA CYS A 31 -26.24 -11.20 -17.16
C CYS A 31 -26.33 -11.62 -15.69
N SER A 32 -25.20 -11.60 -14.97
CA SER A 32 -25.21 -11.11 -13.60
C SER A 32 -24.68 -9.70 -13.70
N LYS A 33 -25.52 -8.71 -13.36
CA LYS A 33 -25.00 -7.48 -12.75
C LYS A 33 -24.45 -7.89 -11.39
N ASP A 34 -23.38 -8.68 -11.37
CA ASP A 34 -22.51 -8.65 -10.22
C ASP A 34 -22.05 -7.21 -10.21
N ASN A 35 -22.41 -6.50 -9.15
CA ASN A 35 -21.86 -5.20 -8.85
C ASN A 35 -20.35 -5.41 -8.74
N VAL A 36 -19.65 -5.40 -9.88
CA VAL A 36 -18.20 -5.28 -9.92
C VAL A 36 -17.98 -3.98 -9.19
N LYS A 37 -17.62 -4.06 -7.91
CA LYS A 37 -17.30 -2.88 -7.12
C LYS A 37 -16.23 -2.18 -7.93
N SER A 38 -16.58 -1.03 -8.48
CA SER A 38 -15.63 -0.19 -9.18
C SER A 38 -14.47 0.02 -8.21
N PHE A 39 -13.26 -0.33 -8.63
CA PHE A 39 -12.05 -0.06 -7.86
C PHE A 39 -12.05 1.42 -7.49
N ARG A 40 -12.11 1.70 -6.19
CA ARG A 40 -12.23 3.07 -5.69
C ARG A 40 -11.38 3.26 -4.46
N ILE A 41 -10.25 3.92 -4.66
CA ILE A 41 -9.41 4.39 -3.57
C ILE A 41 -9.88 5.81 -3.21
N TYR A 42 -9.84 6.13 -1.93
CA TYR A 42 -10.10 7.45 -1.38
C TYR A 42 -8.78 8.07 -0.89
N PRO A 43 -8.07 8.85 -1.73
CA PRO A 43 -6.81 9.50 -1.35
C PRO A 43 -6.95 10.43 -0.12
N ASN A 44 -8.13 10.99 0.09
CA ASN A 44 -8.41 11.90 1.21
C ASN A 44 -8.71 11.16 2.54
N SER A 45 -8.70 9.83 2.55
CA SER A 45 -8.85 9.06 3.78
C SER A 45 -7.62 9.19 4.67
N LYS A 46 -7.84 9.33 5.98
CA LYS A 46 -6.75 9.31 6.96
C LYS A 46 -6.30 7.88 7.22
N VAL A 47 -4.99 7.64 7.20
CA VAL A 47 -4.37 6.36 7.56
C VAL A 47 -3.69 6.53 8.92
N TYR A 48 -3.88 5.53 9.79
CA TYR A 48 -3.40 5.56 11.17
C TYR A 48 -2.08 4.79 11.28
N VAL A 49 -1.02 5.48 11.66
CA VAL A 49 0.29 4.91 12.00
C VAL A 49 0.29 4.66 13.51
N LYS A 50 0.00 3.41 13.88
CA LYS A 50 -0.15 2.95 15.27
C LYS A 50 1.15 2.34 15.80
N PRO A 51 1.35 2.27 17.12
CA PRO A 51 2.45 1.49 17.67
C PRO A 51 2.28 0.00 17.31
N GLN A 52 3.40 -0.69 17.15
CA GLN A 52 3.40 -2.14 17.10
C GLN A 52 3.02 -2.70 18.48
N THR A 53 2.01 -3.57 18.53
CA THR A 53 1.46 -4.12 19.79
C THR A 53 2.31 -5.27 20.36
N THR A 54 3.02 -5.99 19.49
CA THR A 54 3.97 -7.05 19.86
C THR A 54 5.38 -6.47 19.82
N ILE A 55 5.84 -5.97 20.96
CA ILE A 55 7.23 -5.58 21.16
C ILE A 55 7.85 -6.60 22.10
N LYS A 56 8.57 -7.59 21.56
CA LYS A 56 9.83 -7.96 22.22
C LYS A 56 10.68 -6.71 22.01
N ALA A 57 10.83 -5.90 23.06
CA ALA A 57 11.74 -4.77 23.01
C ALA A 57 13.08 -5.36 22.63
N VAL A 58 13.50 -5.15 21.39
CA VAL A 58 14.82 -5.60 20.97
C VAL A 58 15.75 -4.77 21.84
N GLY A 59 16.41 -5.44 22.79
CA GLY A 59 17.05 -4.84 23.96
C GLY A 59 18.24 -3.97 23.56
N PHE A 60 17.95 -2.77 23.04
CA PHE A 60 18.94 -1.82 22.57
C PHE A 60 18.97 -0.55 23.42
N THR A 61 18.44 -0.59 24.64
CA THR A 61 18.61 0.50 25.60
C THR A 61 19.94 0.30 26.32
N LYS A 62 20.89 1.21 26.15
CA LYS A 62 21.97 1.38 27.13
C LYS A 62 21.34 1.65 28.51
N ALA A 63 21.99 1.21 29.59
CA ALA A 63 21.48 1.45 30.94
C ALA A 63 21.21 2.96 31.15
N GLY A 64 19.95 3.31 31.40
CA GLY A 64 19.50 4.70 31.59
C GLY A 64 18.87 5.40 30.37
N ASP A 65 18.93 4.82 29.17
CA ASP A 65 18.36 5.42 27.95
C ASP A 65 17.02 4.75 27.62
N GLN A 66 15.91 5.30 28.13
CA GLN A 66 14.58 4.71 27.96
C GLN A 66 13.85 5.33 26.77
N ALA A 67 13.36 4.49 25.85
CA ALA A 67 12.49 4.93 24.77
C ALA A 67 11.17 5.50 25.33
N LEU A 68 10.62 6.50 24.64
CA LEU A 68 9.33 7.10 24.98
C LEU A 68 8.20 6.07 24.93
N SER A 69 7.13 6.30 25.71
CA SER A 69 5.88 5.57 25.52
C SER A 69 5.26 5.90 24.14
N PRO A 70 4.44 5.00 23.56
CA PRO A 70 3.72 5.31 22.32
C PRO A 70 2.94 6.62 22.34
N LEU A 71 2.30 6.96 23.48
CA LEU A 71 1.57 8.21 23.63
C LEU A 71 2.49 9.43 23.56
N GLU A 72 3.66 9.36 24.19
CA GLU A 72 4.64 10.45 24.15
C GLU A 72 5.25 10.63 22.77
N VAL A 73 5.52 9.54 22.04
CA VAL A 73 5.91 9.60 20.62
C VAL A 73 4.87 10.38 19.82
N VAL A 74 3.59 9.99 19.91
CA VAL A 74 2.51 10.64 19.17
C VAL A 74 2.38 12.13 19.54
N LYS A 75 2.51 12.47 20.83
CA LYS A 75 2.47 13.87 21.28
C LYS A 75 3.63 14.69 20.71
N LYS A 76 4.86 14.17 20.76
CA LYS A 76 6.08 14.92 20.41
C LYS A 76 6.43 14.91 18.92
N ALA A 77 5.98 13.92 18.16
CA ALA A 77 6.34 13.77 16.76
C ALA A 77 5.95 15.00 15.91
N THR A 78 6.89 15.51 15.11
CA THR A 78 6.67 16.62 14.17
C THR A 78 6.71 16.13 12.73
N THR A 79 7.60 15.19 12.41
CA THR A 79 7.83 14.72 11.04
C THR A 79 8.02 13.21 10.97
N LEU A 80 7.77 12.66 9.78
CA LEU A 80 8.28 11.38 9.32
C LEU A 80 9.42 11.66 8.34
N ARG A 81 10.54 10.98 8.49
CA ARG A 81 11.71 11.09 7.60
C ARG A 81 12.09 9.72 7.08
N GLY A 82 12.72 9.65 5.91
CA GLY A 82 13.24 8.43 5.33
C GLY A 82 14.13 8.73 4.14
N PHE A 83 14.67 7.69 3.50
CA PHE A 83 15.56 7.81 2.34
C PHE A 83 14.93 7.16 1.12
N ASN A 84 15.01 7.82 -0.03
CA ASN A 84 14.50 7.28 -1.28
C ASN A 84 15.61 7.09 -2.32
N SER A 85 15.87 5.84 -2.69
CA SER A 85 16.89 5.47 -3.67
C SER A 85 16.62 5.98 -5.09
N LYS A 86 15.37 6.29 -5.44
CA LYS A 86 14.97 6.87 -6.73
C LYS A 86 15.26 8.37 -6.84
N ILE A 87 15.56 9.04 -5.73
CA ILE A 87 15.87 10.48 -5.68
C ILE A 87 17.28 10.68 -5.13
N ALA A 88 18.27 10.07 -5.79
CA ALA A 88 19.69 10.13 -5.41
C ALA A 88 19.98 9.70 -3.95
N ASP A 89 19.16 8.81 -3.39
CA ASP A 89 19.22 8.41 -1.97
C ASP A 89 19.08 9.61 -1.01
N SER A 90 18.34 10.64 -1.43
CA SER A 90 18.08 11.83 -0.63
C SER A 90 17.10 11.52 0.50
N GLU A 91 17.24 12.28 1.58
CA GLU A 91 16.26 12.26 2.65
C GLU A 91 14.98 12.96 2.21
N VAL A 92 13.85 12.33 2.49
CA VAL A 92 12.51 12.86 2.25
C VAL A 92 11.83 13.08 3.61
N THR A 93 11.10 14.18 3.74
CA THR A 93 10.43 14.58 4.98
C THR A 93 8.95 14.84 4.73
N TRP A 94 8.11 14.30 5.61
CA TRP A 94 6.67 14.52 5.60
C TRP A 94 6.19 15.05 6.94
N MET A 95 5.20 15.95 6.89
CA MET A 95 4.46 16.40 8.06
C MET A 95 3.31 15.44 8.35
N TRP A 96 2.90 15.37 9.63
CA TRP A 96 1.73 14.59 10.02
C TRP A 96 0.44 15.34 9.70
N ALA A 97 -0.56 14.62 9.19
CA ALA A 97 -1.89 15.16 8.93
C ALA A 97 -2.73 15.33 10.21
N GLY A 98 -2.29 14.71 11.31
CA GLY A 98 -2.93 14.81 12.61
C GLY A 98 -2.35 13.83 13.62
N LYS A 99 -2.89 13.89 14.83
CA LYS A 99 -2.51 13.04 15.97
C LYS A 99 -3.78 12.58 16.67
N ASP A 100 -3.81 11.31 17.06
CA ASP A 100 -4.80 10.74 17.96
C ASP A 100 -4.11 10.42 19.28
N THR A 101 -4.35 11.26 20.28
CA THR A 101 -3.78 11.16 21.62
C THR A 101 -4.79 10.73 22.68
N THR A 102 -6.03 10.44 22.28
CA THR A 102 -7.15 10.18 23.19
C THR A 102 -7.65 8.74 23.07
N SER A 103 -7.49 8.09 21.92
CA SER A 103 -7.81 6.67 21.76
C SER A 103 -6.93 5.78 22.65
N ALA A 104 -7.48 4.63 23.04
CA ALA A 104 -6.76 3.62 23.83
C ALA A 104 -5.43 3.19 23.18
N THR A 105 -5.38 3.16 21.84
CA THR A 105 -4.13 3.04 21.08
C THR A 105 -3.86 4.37 20.39
N PRO A 106 -2.87 5.16 20.85
CA PRO A 106 -2.55 6.44 20.24
C PRO A 106 -1.96 6.25 18.85
N ALA A 107 -2.14 7.23 17.96
CA ALA A 107 -1.70 7.12 16.57
C ALA A 107 -1.27 8.45 15.97
N LEU A 108 -0.36 8.38 15.00
CA LEU A 108 -0.08 9.48 14.07
C LEU A 108 -0.91 9.29 12.81
N LEU A 109 -1.37 10.37 12.20
CA LEU A 109 -2.25 10.32 11.03
C LEU A 109 -1.51 10.80 9.79
N ARG A 110 -1.68 10.07 8.69
CA ARG A 110 -1.22 10.40 7.34
C ARG A 110 -2.41 10.49 6.38
N MET A 111 -2.21 11.11 5.23
CA MET A 111 -3.20 11.08 4.16
C MET A 111 -2.93 9.86 3.29
N ALA A 112 -3.98 9.19 2.82
CA ALA A 112 -3.81 8.14 1.82
C ALA A 112 -3.21 8.70 0.52
N SER A 113 -3.32 10.02 0.27
CA SER A 113 -2.68 10.73 -0.85
C SER A 113 -1.15 10.72 -0.80
N ASP A 114 -0.56 10.45 0.37
CA ASP A 114 0.87 10.22 0.51
C ASP A 114 1.32 8.91 -0.18
N ILE A 115 0.36 8.05 -0.51
CA ILE A 115 0.58 6.66 -0.89
C ILE A 115 -0.06 6.37 -2.27
N ILE A 116 -1.28 6.83 -2.49
CA ILE A 116 -2.03 6.69 -3.75
C ILE A 116 -2.56 8.06 -4.15
N TYR A 117 -2.34 8.47 -5.39
CA TYR A 117 -2.94 9.68 -5.95
C TYR A 117 -4.06 9.33 -6.93
N ASP A 118 -4.96 10.29 -7.16
CA ASP A 118 -5.92 10.27 -8.26
C ASP A 118 -5.41 11.25 -9.31
N THR A 119 -5.15 10.76 -10.53
CA THR A 119 -4.48 11.53 -11.58
C THR A 119 -5.36 12.65 -12.11
N ASP A 120 -6.68 12.42 -12.16
CA ASP A 120 -7.62 13.32 -12.82
C ASP A 120 -8.95 13.52 -12.07
N GLY A 121 -9.13 12.86 -10.92
CA GLY A 121 -10.37 12.95 -10.13
C GLY A 121 -11.49 12.05 -10.65
N TYR A 122 -11.24 11.27 -11.69
CA TYR A 122 -12.19 10.34 -12.29
C TYR A 122 -11.88 8.88 -11.96
N GLY A 123 -11.01 8.64 -10.99
CA GLY A 123 -10.66 7.30 -10.51
C GLY A 123 -9.49 6.64 -11.24
N HIS A 124 -8.69 7.42 -11.97
CA HIS A 124 -7.41 6.97 -12.50
C HIS A 124 -6.34 7.07 -11.42
N TYR A 125 -6.33 6.08 -10.54
CA TYR A 125 -5.38 6.03 -9.42
C TYR A 125 -3.97 5.67 -9.88
N GLY A 126 -2.97 6.11 -9.10
CA GLY A 126 -1.58 5.70 -9.22
C GLY A 126 -0.89 5.63 -7.87
N LEU A 127 0.22 4.89 -7.78
CA LEU A 127 1.01 4.76 -6.54
C LEU A 127 2.05 5.89 -6.43
N GLN A 128 2.13 6.50 -5.26
CA GLN A 128 3.16 7.48 -4.92
C GLN A 128 4.50 6.77 -4.71
N MET A 129 5.22 6.53 -5.81
CA MET A 129 6.48 5.78 -5.76
C MET A 129 7.54 6.44 -4.88
N GLU A 130 7.48 7.76 -4.69
CA GLU A 130 8.32 8.44 -3.71
C GLU A 130 8.12 7.90 -2.28
N PHE A 131 6.88 7.67 -1.87
CA PHE A 131 6.62 7.12 -0.54
C PHE A 131 6.83 5.60 -0.50
N ILE A 132 6.38 4.89 -1.54
CA ILE A 132 6.46 3.42 -1.62
C ILE A 132 7.92 2.92 -1.64
N GLU A 133 8.81 3.62 -2.34
CA GLU A 133 10.22 3.24 -2.45
C GLU A 133 11.08 3.76 -1.28
N THR A 134 10.51 4.59 -0.41
CA THR A 134 11.23 5.08 0.76
C THR A 134 11.50 3.94 1.75
N ARG A 135 12.70 3.99 2.34
CA ARG A 135 13.16 3.13 3.41
C ARG A 135 13.61 3.97 4.61
N ASP A 136 13.98 3.29 5.69
CA ASP A 136 14.59 3.92 6.86
C ASP A 136 13.67 4.96 7.51
N PHE A 137 12.39 4.63 7.61
CA PHE A 137 11.40 5.52 8.18
C PHE A 137 11.66 5.78 9.67
N VAL A 138 11.86 7.06 10.01
CA VAL A 138 12.07 7.56 11.36
C VAL A 138 11.03 8.62 11.68
N ILE A 139 10.41 8.48 12.86
CA ILE A 139 9.53 9.48 13.44
C ILE A 139 10.37 10.37 14.33
N THR A 140 10.35 11.68 14.05
CA THR A 140 11.20 12.65 14.74
C THR A 140 10.40 13.78 15.38
N SER A 141 10.97 14.42 16.41
CA SER A 141 10.59 15.76 16.86
C SER A 141 11.60 16.80 16.40
N GLY A 142 11.24 18.07 16.53
CA GLY A 142 12.09 19.20 16.16
C GLY A 142 11.85 19.66 14.73
N SER A 143 12.81 20.41 14.19
CA SER A 143 12.79 21.00 12.86
C SER A 143 14.20 21.09 12.31
N TYR A 144 14.34 21.21 10.99
CA TYR A 144 15.64 21.36 10.36
C TYR A 144 16.48 22.48 11.02
N PRO A 145 17.78 22.27 11.28
CA PRO A 145 18.57 21.06 11.00
C PRO A 145 18.59 20.03 12.16
N VAL A 146 17.88 20.28 13.26
CA VAL A 146 17.98 19.49 14.50
C VAL A 146 16.72 18.65 14.72
N TYR A 147 16.87 17.35 14.52
CA TYR A 147 15.83 16.36 14.74
C TYR A 147 16.24 15.37 15.83
N ASP A 148 15.29 15.03 16.69
CA ASP A 148 15.45 13.93 17.64
C ASP A 148 14.62 12.72 17.21
N THR A 149 15.18 11.53 17.34
CA THR A 149 14.55 10.26 16.95
C THR A 149 13.69 9.74 18.08
N LEU A 150 12.39 9.54 17.81
CA LEU A 150 11.41 9.10 18.80
C LEU A 150 10.96 7.66 18.57
N ALA A 151 10.87 7.25 17.32
CA ALA A 151 10.43 5.93 16.90
C ALA A 151 10.90 5.65 15.46
N TYR A 152 10.82 4.39 15.05
CA TYR A 152 11.06 3.99 13.67
C TYR A 152 9.97 3.05 13.17
N ILE A 153 9.86 2.90 11.85
CA ILE A 153 9.05 1.85 11.23
C ILE A 153 10.02 0.81 10.65
N PRO A 154 9.89 -0.48 11.02
CA PRO A 154 10.82 -1.51 10.57
C PRO A 154 10.89 -1.65 9.04
N ASN A 155 12.10 -1.64 8.48
CA ASN A 155 12.31 -1.81 7.04
C ASN A 155 11.78 -3.14 6.50
N ALA A 156 11.80 -4.20 7.32
CA ALA A 156 11.22 -5.49 6.96
C ALA A 156 9.71 -5.38 6.66
N ASN A 157 8.98 -4.60 7.46
CA ASN A 157 7.54 -4.38 7.26
C ASN A 157 7.30 -3.64 5.94
N ILE A 158 8.06 -2.59 5.68
CA ILE A 158 7.93 -1.77 4.47
C ILE A 158 8.30 -2.55 3.21
N THR A 159 9.38 -3.30 3.25
CA THR A 159 9.85 -4.12 2.11
C THR A 159 8.80 -5.17 1.74
N SER A 160 8.25 -5.87 2.74
CA SER A 160 7.19 -6.85 2.52
C SER A 160 5.90 -6.19 2.00
N ALA A 161 5.53 -5.05 2.57
CA ALA A 161 4.33 -4.32 2.18
C ALA A 161 4.39 -3.79 0.76
N ARG A 162 5.54 -3.26 0.31
CA ARG A 162 5.73 -2.70 -1.03
C ARG A 162 5.23 -3.64 -2.13
N GLN A 163 5.71 -4.89 -2.09
CA GLN A 163 5.34 -5.89 -3.08
C GLN A 163 3.84 -6.21 -3.03
N GLN A 164 3.29 -6.33 -1.81
CA GLN A 164 1.87 -6.63 -1.61
C GLN A 164 0.96 -5.49 -2.08
N ILE A 165 1.35 -4.23 -1.84
CA ILE A 165 0.63 -3.04 -2.27
C ILE A 165 0.57 -3.00 -3.80
N ILE A 166 1.71 -3.20 -4.46
CA ILE A 166 1.78 -3.20 -5.94
C ILE A 166 0.86 -4.29 -6.49
N ALA A 167 0.95 -5.51 -5.97
CA ALA A 167 0.12 -6.63 -6.42
C ALA A 167 -1.38 -6.38 -6.15
N ALA A 168 -1.75 -5.88 -4.96
CA ALA A 168 -3.14 -5.56 -4.64
C ALA A 168 -3.70 -4.43 -5.52
N PHE A 169 -2.86 -3.43 -5.83
CA PHE A 169 -3.22 -2.35 -6.73
C PHE A 169 -3.47 -2.84 -8.16
N GLU A 170 -2.56 -3.67 -8.69
CA GLU A 170 -2.71 -4.31 -10.02
C GLU A 170 -3.95 -5.22 -10.09
N ALA A 171 -4.23 -5.94 -9.01
CA ALA A 171 -5.42 -6.78 -8.85
C ALA A 171 -6.73 -5.97 -8.64
N LYS A 172 -6.64 -4.64 -8.52
CA LYS A 172 -7.77 -3.76 -8.21
C LYS A 172 -8.49 -4.14 -6.90
N ASP A 173 -7.73 -4.62 -5.91
CA ASP A 173 -8.24 -4.94 -4.57
C ASP A 173 -8.03 -3.74 -3.63
N THR A 174 -9.01 -2.84 -3.62
CA THR A 174 -8.99 -1.65 -2.76
C THR A 174 -8.85 -2.00 -1.27
N ALA A 175 -9.53 -3.06 -0.81
CA ALA A 175 -9.55 -3.39 0.61
C ALA A 175 -8.16 -3.88 1.06
N ALA A 176 -7.55 -4.77 0.26
CA ALA A 176 -6.20 -5.25 0.51
C ALA A 176 -5.18 -4.12 0.53
N VAL A 177 -5.24 -3.19 -0.43
CA VAL A 177 -4.33 -2.02 -0.47
C VAL A 177 -4.36 -1.30 0.88
N TYR A 178 -5.54 -0.92 1.38
CA TYR A 178 -5.65 -0.22 2.67
C TYR A 178 -5.17 -1.08 3.86
N GLU A 179 -5.58 -2.34 3.91
CA GLU A 179 -5.22 -3.25 5.01
C GLU A 179 -3.70 -3.43 5.12
N ILE A 180 -3.01 -3.61 3.99
CA ILE A 180 -1.55 -3.73 3.95
C ILE A 180 -0.92 -2.45 4.51
N PHE A 181 -1.41 -1.26 4.14
CA PHE A 181 -0.91 0.00 4.71
C PHE A 181 -1.09 0.10 6.21
N TYR A 182 -2.29 -0.19 6.71
CA TYR A 182 -2.59 -0.15 8.14
C TYR A 182 -1.69 -1.09 8.96
N ASN A 183 -1.28 -2.20 8.36
CA ASN A 183 -0.45 -3.19 9.03
C ASN A 183 1.05 -2.92 8.91
N ALA A 184 1.51 -2.41 7.78
CA ALA A 184 2.92 -2.18 7.51
C ALA A 184 3.48 -0.96 8.26
N PHE A 185 2.71 0.13 8.32
CA PHE A 185 3.13 1.40 8.93
C PHE A 185 2.86 1.41 10.43
N ARG A 186 3.52 0.49 11.14
CA ARG A 186 3.49 0.43 12.60
C ARG A 186 4.83 0.84 13.19
N PHE A 187 4.81 1.76 14.14
CA PHE A 187 6.03 2.32 14.71
C PHE A 187 6.45 1.58 15.99
N ILE A 188 7.75 1.59 16.23
CA ILE A 188 8.37 1.09 17.47
C ILE A 188 9.15 2.25 18.10
N PRO A 189 8.80 2.68 19.32
CA PRO A 189 9.56 3.69 20.05
C PRO A 189 11.02 3.29 20.21
N ILE A 190 11.93 4.24 20.01
CA ILE A 190 13.37 4.01 20.11
C ILE A 190 14.08 5.33 20.44
N THR A 191 15.25 5.26 21.08
CA THR A 191 16.11 6.44 21.25
C THR A 191 17.00 6.64 20.02
N ALA A 192 17.50 7.86 19.80
CA ALA A 192 18.42 8.13 18.70
C ALA A 192 19.71 7.30 18.77
N SER A 193 20.19 7.00 19.99
CA SER A 193 21.39 6.18 20.18
C SER A 193 21.15 4.73 19.76
N ALA A 194 20.04 4.13 20.22
CA ALA A 194 19.63 2.78 19.90
C ALA A 194 19.31 2.61 18.40
N TYR A 195 18.69 3.61 17.76
CA TYR A 195 18.43 3.57 16.32
C TYR A 195 19.72 3.55 15.50
N ARG A 196 20.74 4.34 15.88
CA ARG A 196 22.04 4.30 15.21
C ARG A 196 22.72 2.93 15.37
N ASP A 197 22.57 2.29 16.52
CA ASP A 197 23.11 0.96 16.76
C ASP A 197 22.35 -0.11 15.95
N LEU A 198 21.03 0.03 15.78
CA LEU A 198 20.20 -0.81 14.90
C LEU A 198 20.65 -0.71 13.43
N LYS A 199 20.87 0.53 12.95
CA LYS A 199 21.41 0.80 11.60
C LYS A 199 22.79 0.17 11.40
N ARG A 200 23.69 0.28 12.39
CA ARG A 200 25.05 -0.29 12.31
C ARG A 200 25.03 -1.82 12.20
N GLN A 201 24.03 -2.47 12.79
CA GLN A 201 23.84 -3.92 12.72
C GLN A 201 23.16 -4.39 11.42
N GLY A 202 22.73 -3.48 10.55
CA GLY A 202 21.98 -3.82 9.33
C GLY A 202 20.57 -4.36 9.61
N LEU A 203 20.05 -4.13 10.82
CA LEU A 203 18.67 -4.50 11.21
C LEU A 203 17.64 -3.46 10.80
N GLN A 204 18.13 -2.33 10.30
CA GLN A 204 17.40 -1.25 9.66
C GLN A 204 18.35 -0.66 8.63
#